data_AF-A0A4Q3YI94-F1
#
_entry.id   AF-A0A4Q3YI94-F1
#
_cell.length_a   1.000
_cell.length_b   1.000
_cell.length_c   1.000
_cell.angle_alpha   90.00
_cell.angle_beta   90.00
_cell.angle_gamma   90.00
#
_symmetry.space_group_name_H-M   'P 1'
#
loop_
_entity.id
_entity.type
_entity.pdbx_description
1 polymer ?
#
loop_
_entity_poly.entity_id
_entity_poly.type
_entity_poly.pdbx_seq_one_letter_code
_entity_poly.pdbx_strand_id
1 'polypeptide(L)'
;MLLSLAFLAASPLTFHVQIPKGAFEGKERVSVVVFLSKKEGEPRFGPDWFDPQPCYAGRFEAAAGETLTLDEKAMGFPGRLSAMPAGEYTVQAVIDRNLGGRMIGGSAGNLYSKPAKMTLDPTSTGAVALACTETVKDPELVDTEETKQVAIPSPLLSAWYKRPTSLYATVVLPKGYDGTKSYPTVYIAQGFGGTFRRVSRKDRSTERGGTTFVNVVLDANCPGGHSVFADSANNGPWGEALTTELIPALEKRFKLKAEPSARLLNGHSSGGWTSLWLQVAYPDTFGGTWSTAP
;
A
#
# COMPACT_ATOMS: atom_id res chain seq x y z
N MET A 1 -58.79 -27.30 9.04
CA MET A 1 -57.41 -27.00 9.45
C MET A 1 -56.66 -26.50 8.22
N LEU A 2 -56.58 -25.18 8.02
CA LEU A 2 -55.74 -24.61 6.95
C LEU A 2 -54.30 -24.62 7.43
N LEU A 3 -53.44 -25.42 6.78
CA LEU A 3 -51.99 -25.33 6.95
C LEU A 3 -51.53 -24.00 6.35
N SER A 4 -51.13 -23.07 7.23
CA SER A 4 -50.35 -21.90 6.83
C SER A 4 -48.96 -22.38 6.41
N LEU A 5 -48.67 -22.37 5.11
CA LEU A 5 -47.28 -22.39 4.64
C LEU A 5 -46.66 -21.04 4.98
N ALA A 6 -45.87 -20.99 6.05
CA ALA A 6 -44.96 -19.88 6.28
C ALA A 6 -43.88 -19.93 5.19
N PHE A 7 -44.02 -19.12 4.15
CA PHE A 7 -42.90 -18.80 3.28
C PHE A 7 -41.84 -18.10 4.14
N LEU A 8 -40.69 -18.74 4.37
CA LEU A 8 -39.51 -18.02 4.83
C LEU A 8 -39.22 -16.98 3.75
N ALA A 9 -39.45 -15.71 4.07
CA ALA A 9 -39.12 -14.61 3.17
C ALA A 9 -37.61 -14.65 2.89
N ALA A 10 -37.25 -14.75 1.60
CA ALA A 10 -35.89 -14.56 1.14
C ALA A 10 -35.37 -13.23 1.71
N SER A 11 -34.25 -13.28 2.42
CA SER A 11 -33.65 -12.10 3.04
C SER A 11 -32.56 -11.55 2.13
N PRO A 12 -32.49 -10.22 1.93
CA PRO A 12 -31.46 -9.62 1.08
C PRO A 12 -30.07 -9.87 1.68
N LEU A 13 -29.08 -9.98 0.80
CA LEU A 13 -27.68 -10.20 1.19
C LEU A 13 -27.18 -9.04 2.06
N THR A 14 -26.58 -9.37 3.20
CA THR A 14 -25.85 -8.44 4.07
C THR A 14 -24.56 -9.09 4.55
N PHE A 15 -23.50 -8.32 4.73
CA PHE A 15 -22.25 -8.81 5.32
C PHE A 15 -22.10 -8.29 6.74
N HIS A 16 -21.88 -9.21 7.69
CA HIS A 16 -21.67 -8.94 9.10
C HIS A 16 -20.19 -9.20 9.42
N VAL A 17 -19.40 -8.13 9.45
CA VAL A 17 -17.95 -8.18 9.65
C VAL A 17 -17.63 -8.00 11.13
N GLN A 18 -17.07 -9.03 11.77
CA GLN A 18 -16.80 -9.03 13.19
C GLN A 18 -15.37 -8.59 13.50
N ILE A 19 -15.24 -7.61 14.41
CA ILE A 19 -13.96 -7.19 14.98
C ILE A 19 -13.60 -8.14 16.14
N PRO A 20 -12.41 -8.75 16.18
CA PRO A 20 -11.98 -9.53 17.33
C PRO A 20 -11.99 -8.71 18.62
N LYS A 21 -12.35 -9.34 19.73
CA LYS A 21 -12.22 -8.73 21.06
C LYS A 21 -10.74 -8.43 21.33
N GLY A 22 -10.45 -7.25 21.87
CA GLY A 22 -9.09 -6.82 22.18
C GLY A 22 -8.20 -6.50 20.98
N ALA A 23 -8.75 -6.38 19.76
CA ALA A 23 -7.97 -6.04 18.58
C ALA A 23 -7.32 -4.64 18.66
N PHE A 24 -7.97 -3.72 19.38
CA PHE A 24 -7.49 -2.38 19.70
C PHE A 24 -8.26 -1.82 20.90
N GLU A 25 -7.75 -0.75 21.50
CA GLU A 25 -8.33 -0.09 22.67
C GLU A 25 -9.26 1.05 22.26
N GLY A 26 -10.40 1.18 22.96
CA GLY A 26 -11.36 2.25 22.71
C GLY A 26 -12.12 2.11 21.39
N LYS A 27 -12.62 3.25 20.89
CA LYS A 27 -13.29 3.35 19.59
C LYS A 27 -12.35 3.97 18.56
N GLU A 28 -12.31 3.37 17.38
CA GLU A 28 -11.55 3.87 16.24
C GLU A 28 -12.47 4.11 15.04
N ARG A 29 -12.10 5.06 14.18
CA ARG A 29 -12.71 5.18 12.86
C ARG A 29 -12.07 4.15 11.94
N VAL A 30 -12.88 3.23 11.44
CA VAL A 30 -12.44 2.14 10.57
C VAL A 30 -13.25 2.14 9.27
N SER A 31 -12.62 1.66 8.19
CA SER A 31 -13.36 1.30 6.97
C SER A 31 -13.42 -0.22 6.88
N VAL A 32 -14.56 -0.76 6.50
CA VAL A 32 -14.70 -2.18 6.17
C VAL A 32 -14.75 -2.30 4.67
N VAL A 33 -14.03 -3.26 4.11
CA VAL A 33 -14.14 -3.64 2.71
C VAL A 33 -14.31 -5.15 2.62
N VAL A 34 -15.39 -5.59 1.98
CA VAL A 34 -15.63 -6.99 1.61
C VAL A 34 -15.26 -7.16 0.15
N PHE A 35 -14.25 -7.97 -0.11
CA PHE A 35 -13.76 -8.34 -1.42
C PHE A 35 -14.37 -9.67 -1.84
N LEU A 36 -14.80 -9.73 -3.10
CA LEU A 36 -15.29 -10.95 -3.71
C LEU A 36 -14.41 -11.29 -4.91
N SER A 37 -14.25 -12.58 -5.20
CA SER A 37 -13.50 -13.04 -6.37
C SER A 37 -14.05 -14.36 -6.86
N LYS A 38 -14.15 -14.53 -8.19
CA LYS A 38 -14.37 -15.84 -8.82
C LYS A 38 -13.06 -16.61 -9.05
N LYS A 39 -11.92 -15.99 -8.78
CA LYS A 39 -10.58 -16.58 -8.92
C LYS A 39 -10.11 -17.19 -7.60
N GLU A 40 -9.19 -18.14 -7.71
CA GLU A 40 -8.46 -18.70 -6.56
C GLU A 40 -7.57 -17.64 -5.89
N GLY A 41 -7.28 -17.84 -4.60
CA GLY A 41 -6.39 -16.98 -3.80
C GLY A 41 -7.11 -16.15 -2.74
N GLU A 42 -6.45 -15.09 -2.27
CA GLU A 42 -6.99 -14.17 -1.27
C GLU A 42 -7.59 -12.91 -1.94
N PRO A 43 -8.92 -12.71 -1.92
CA PRO A 43 -9.57 -11.55 -2.53
C PRO A 43 -9.08 -10.19 -2.01
N ARG A 44 -8.58 -10.11 -0.76
CA ARG A 44 -8.14 -8.85 -0.13
C ARG A 44 -7.03 -8.10 -0.85
N PHE A 45 -6.29 -8.75 -1.76
CA PHE A 45 -5.24 -8.10 -2.55
C PHE A 45 -5.75 -7.45 -3.85
N GLY A 46 -7.04 -7.59 -4.17
CA GLY A 46 -7.69 -6.94 -5.30
C GLY A 46 -8.47 -5.66 -4.92
N PRO A 47 -9.46 -5.25 -5.74
CA PRO A 47 -9.77 -5.78 -7.07
C PRO A 47 -8.67 -5.49 -8.10
N ASP A 48 -8.49 -6.39 -9.06
CA ASP A 48 -7.55 -6.21 -10.16
C ASP A 48 -7.98 -5.03 -11.06
N TRP A 49 -7.05 -4.18 -11.47
CA TRP A 49 -7.37 -2.97 -12.25
C TRP A 49 -7.81 -3.27 -13.69
N PHE A 50 -7.49 -4.46 -14.20
CA PHE A 50 -7.78 -4.92 -15.55
C PHE A 50 -8.91 -5.95 -15.60
N ASP A 51 -9.17 -6.63 -14.48
CA ASP A 51 -10.31 -7.53 -14.31
C ASP A 51 -10.96 -7.37 -12.93
N PRO A 52 -11.63 -6.22 -12.70
CA PRO A 52 -12.07 -5.84 -11.37
C PRO A 52 -13.21 -6.75 -10.90
N GLN A 53 -13.00 -7.34 -9.72
CA GLN A 53 -13.98 -8.18 -9.06
C GLN A 53 -14.86 -7.33 -8.11
N PRO A 54 -16.07 -7.78 -7.76
CA PRO A 54 -16.95 -7.02 -6.88
C PRO A 54 -16.34 -6.73 -5.51
N CYS A 55 -16.61 -5.54 -4.98
CA CYS A 55 -16.26 -5.18 -3.62
C CYS A 55 -17.27 -4.20 -3.03
N TYR A 56 -17.43 -4.26 -1.71
CA TYR A 56 -18.38 -3.43 -0.96
C TYR A 56 -17.71 -2.85 0.27
N ALA A 57 -17.97 -1.58 0.54
CA ALA A 57 -17.30 -0.84 1.60
C ALA A 57 -18.25 0.04 2.42
N GLY A 58 -17.87 0.24 3.68
CA GLY A 58 -18.55 1.13 4.62
C GLY A 58 -17.57 1.73 5.61
N ARG A 59 -17.94 2.86 6.22
CA ARG A 59 -17.14 3.55 7.25
C ARG A 59 -17.89 3.54 8.56
N PHE A 60 -17.16 3.26 9.64
CA PHE A 60 -17.73 3.06 10.97
C PHE A 60 -16.86 3.71 12.03
N GLU A 61 -17.45 4.03 13.16
CA GLU A 61 -16.75 4.27 14.42
C GLU A 61 -17.11 3.10 15.34
N ALA A 62 -16.12 2.29 15.72
CA ALA A 62 -16.37 1.00 16.37
C ALA A 62 -15.29 0.65 17.40
N ALA A 63 -15.69 -0.10 18.42
CA ALA A 63 -14.78 -0.73 19.36
C ALA A 63 -14.51 -2.21 19.00
N ALA A 64 -13.41 -2.75 19.53
CA ALA A 64 -13.11 -4.17 19.43
C ALA A 64 -14.26 -5.04 19.98
N GLY A 65 -14.60 -6.12 19.28
CA GLY A 65 -15.72 -7.01 19.63
C GLY A 65 -17.06 -6.67 18.97
N GLU A 66 -17.19 -5.51 18.34
CA GLU A 66 -18.40 -5.12 17.61
C GLU A 66 -18.52 -5.85 16.25
N THR A 67 -19.74 -5.87 15.71
CA THR A 67 -20.06 -6.39 14.37
C THR A 67 -20.52 -5.24 13.48
N LEU A 68 -19.86 -5.07 12.35
CA LEU A 68 -20.12 -4.01 11.37
C LEU A 68 -20.92 -4.58 10.21
N THR A 69 -22.04 -3.96 9.88
CA THR A 69 -22.94 -4.45 8.82
C THR A 69 -22.77 -3.63 7.54
N LEU A 70 -22.46 -4.31 6.45
CA LEU A 70 -22.62 -3.79 5.09
C LEU A 70 -23.94 -4.29 4.52
N ASP A 71 -24.84 -3.35 4.26
CA ASP A 71 -26.15 -3.58 3.65
C ASP A 71 -26.23 -2.87 2.29
N GLU A 72 -27.45 -2.73 1.75
CA GLU A 72 -27.70 -2.06 0.47
C GLU A 72 -27.19 -0.61 0.38
N LYS A 73 -26.88 0.04 1.51
CA LYS A 73 -26.30 1.39 1.54
C LYS A 73 -24.77 1.39 1.39
N ALA A 74 -24.13 0.23 1.43
CA ALA A 74 -22.68 0.12 1.25
C ALA A 74 -22.26 0.70 -0.12
N MET A 75 -21.11 1.36 -0.13
CA MET A 75 -20.46 1.73 -1.39
C MET A 75 -20.05 0.45 -2.09
N GLY A 76 -20.39 0.30 -3.38
CA GLY A 76 -20.14 -0.96 -4.08
C GLY A 76 -19.61 -0.76 -5.49
N PHE A 77 -18.85 -1.76 -5.94
CA PHE A 77 -18.46 -1.95 -7.32
C PHE A 77 -18.89 -3.35 -7.80
N PRO A 78 -19.40 -3.52 -9.04
CA PRO A 78 -19.68 -2.48 -10.04
C PRO A 78 -20.98 -1.70 -9.78
N GLY A 79 -21.72 -2.05 -8.73
CA GLY A 79 -22.95 -1.39 -8.32
C GLY A 79 -23.25 -1.67 -6.84
N ARG A 80 -24.50 -1.48 -6.43
CA ARG A 80 -24.95 -1.82 -5.07
C ARG A 80 -25.03 -3.33 -4.86
N LEU A 81 -25.15 -3.76 -3.60
CA LEU A 81 -25.24 -5.18 -3.25
C LEU A 81 -26.36 -5.89 -4.00
N SER A 82 -27.54 -5.27 -4.13
CA SER A 82 -28.67 -5.85 -4.85
C SER A 82 -28.42 -6.12 -6.34
N ALA A 83 -27.45 -5.44 -6.94
CA ALA A 83 -27.09 -5.56 -8.36
C ALA A 83 -25.95 -6.56 -8.60
N MET A 84 -25.39 -7.15 -7.55
CA MET A 84 -24.33 -8.14 -7.66
C MET A 84 -24.82 -9.38 -8.44
N PRO A 85 -24.07 -9.88 -9.44
CA PRO A 85 -24.45 -11.12 -10.09
C PRO A 85 -24.45 -12.28 -9.08
N ALA A 86 -25.51 -13.08 -9.06
CA ALA A 86 -25.52 -14.31 -8.28
C ALA A 86 -24.44 -15.29 -8.78
N GLY A 87 -23.89 -16.11 -7.89
CA GLY A 87 -22.91 -17.12 -8.25
C GLY A 87 -22.01 -17.54 -7.08
N GLU A 88 -21.06 -18.40 -7.39
CA GLU A 88 -20.02 -18.81 -6.44
C GLU A 88 -18.91 -17.75 -6.37
N TYR A 89 -18.53 -17.38 -5.14
CA TYR A 89 -17.49 -16.42 -4.85
C TYR A 89 -16.60 -16.90 -3.70
N THR A 90 -15.32 -16.57 -3.78
CA THR A 90 -14.47 -16.46 -2.59
C THR A 90 -14.67 -15.06 -2.01
N VAL A 91 -15.05 -14.99 -0.74
CA VAL A 91 -15.35 -13.75 -0.01
C VAL A 91 -14.31 -13.53 1.08
N GLN A 92 -13.84 -12.30 1.24
CA GLN A 92 -12.91 -11.92 2.29
C GLN A 92 -13.15 -10.50 2.78
N ALA A 93 -13.23 -10.30 4.09
CA ALA A 93 -13.37 -8.98 4.71
C ALA A 93 -12.02 -8.43 5.18
N VAL A 94 -11.85 -7.12 5.07
CA VAL A 94 -10.76 -6.36 5.68
C VAL A 94 -11.35 -5.20 6.47
N ILE A 95 -10.89 -5.03 7.70
CA ILE A 95 -11.09 -3.82 8.50
C ILE A 95 -9.82 -2.99 8.35
N ASP A 96 -9.94 -1.91 7.58
CA ASP A 96 -8.93 -0.88 7.41
C ASP A 96 -8.96 0.10 8.58
N ARG A 97 -7.90 0.07 9.37
CA ARG A 97 -7.68 0.99 10.49
C ARG A 97 -7.05 2.31 10.03
N ASN A 98 -6.78 2.47 8.73
CA ASN A 98 -6.19 3.66 8.13
C ASN A 98 -4.86 4.06 8.79
N LEU A 99 -3.99 3.06 9.00
CA LEU A 99 -2.68 3.23 9.66
C LEU A 99 -1.57 3.69 8.70
N GLY A 100 -1.90 3.98 7.45
CA GLY A 100 -1.01 4.69 6.52
C GLY A 100 -0.45 3.86 5.36
N GLY A 101 -0.78 2.58 5.26
CA GLY A 101 -0.40 1.77 4.12
C GLY A 101 -1.25 2.06 2.88
N ARG A 102 -0.66 1.81 1.69
CA ARG A 102 -1.31 2.02 0.39
C ARG A 102 -2.38 0.97 0.06
N MET A 103 -2.08 -0.30 0.37
CA MET A 103 -2.89 -1.44 -0.04
C MET A 103 -3.79 -1.86 1.12
N ILE A 104 -5.10 -1.64 1.05
CA ILE A 104 -6.04 -1.91 2.15
C ILE A 104 -5.85 -3.32 2.74
N GLY A 105 -5.91 -4.38 1.92
CA GLY A 105 -5.76 -5.76 2.40
C GLY A 105 -4.34 -6.18 2.78
N GLY A 106 -3.34 -5.35 2.49
CA GLY A 106 -1.92 -5.61 2.77
C GLY A 106 -1.25 -4.59 3.69
N SER A 107 -2.01 -3.66 4.28
CA SER A 107 -1.46 -2.62 5.17
C SER A 107 -1.33 -3.17 6.58
N ALA A 108 -0.14 -3.03 7.17
CA ALA A 108 0.15 -3.53 8.51
C ALA A 108 -0.84 -3.02 9.57
N GLY A 109 -1.23 -3.90 10.48
CA GLY A 109 -2.19 -3.62 11.55
C GLY A 109 -3.66 -3.70 11.13
N ASN A 110 -3.97 -3.77 9.83
CA ASN A 110 -5.34 -4.04 9.38
C ASN A 110 -5.75 -5.47 9.74
N LEU A 111 -7.04 -5.65 10.01
CA LEU A 111 -7.60 -6.94 10.39
C LEU A 111 -8.29 -7.56 9.18
N TYR A 112 -8.24 -8.87 9.02
CA TYR A 112 -8.87 -9.53 7.88
C TYR A 112 -9.43 -10.90 8.23
N SER A 113 -10.45 -11.33 7.48
CA SER A 113 -11.02 -12.67 7.61
C SER A 113 -10.23 -13.67 6.77
N LYS A 114 -10.34 -14.96 7.12
CA LYS A 114 -9.94 -16.01 6.19
C LYS A 114 -10.83 -15.97 4.93
N PRO A 115 -10.31 -16.32 3.74
CA PRO A 115 -11.14 -16.47 2.55
C PRO A 115 -12.19 -17.57 2.76
N ALA A 116 -13.42 -17.32 2.32
CA ALA A 116 -14.51 -18.28 2.40
C ALA A 116 -15.22 -18.42 1.05
N LYS A 117 -15.27 -19.63 0.50
CA LYS A 117 -16.03 -19.94 -0.72
C LYS A 117 -17.51 -20.14 -0.39
N MET A 118 -18.39 -19.47 -1.12
CA MET A 118 -19.84 -19.57 -0.93
C MET A 118 -20.62 -19.16 -2.17
N THR A 119 -21.83 -19.70 -2.32
CA THR A 119 -22.80 -19.26 -3.32
C THR A 119 -23.59 -18.08 -2.76
N LEU A 120 -23.56 -16.96 -3.47
CA LEU A 120 -24.28 -15.75 -3.13
C LEU A 120 -25.36 -15.45 -4.16
N ASP A 121 -26.53 -15.08 -3.66
CA ASP A 121 -27.63 -14.46 -4.38
C ASP A 121 -28.02 -13.20 -3.60
N PRO A 122 -27.90 -12.01 -4.21
CA PRO A 122 -28.16 -10.76 -3.52
C PRO A 122 -29.58 -10.64 -2.96
N THR A 123 -30.54 -11.40 -3.49
CA THR A 123 -31.95 -11.34 -3.11
C THR A 123 -32.35 -12.34 -2.04
N SER A 124 -31.56 -13.41 -1.82
CA SER A 124 -32.00 -14.55 -1.04
C SER A 124 -30.99 -15.14 -0.05
N THR A 125 -29.70 -14.80 -0.14
CA THR A 125 -28.67 -15.35 0.76
C THR A 125 -28.83 -14.94 2.22
N GLY A 126 -29.37 -13.76 2.50
CA GLY A 126 -29.44 -13.23 3.86
C GLY A 126 -28.08 -12.82 4.44
N ALA A 127 -27.91 -12.97 5.76
CA ALA A 127 -26.74 -12.48 6.48
C ALA A 127 -25.54 -13.43 6.34
N VAL A 128 -24.40 -12.90 5.90
CA VAL A 128 -23.11 -13.58 5.82
C VAL A 128 -22.18 -13.06 6.90
N ALA A 129 -21.79 -13.90 7.84
CA ALA A 129 -20.85 -13.55 8.91
C ALA A 129 -19.40 -13.74 8.47
N LEU A 130 -18.55 -12.72 8.67
CA LEU A 130 -17.12 -12.71 8.34
C LEU A 130 -16.32 -12.28 9.56
N ALA A 131 -15.60 -13.20 10.19
CA ALA A 131 -14.78 -12.90 11.36
C ALA A 131 -13.36 -12.48 10.93
N CYS A 132 -12.97 -11.24 11.23
CA CYS A 132 -11.65 -10.71 10.88
C CYS A 132 -10.59 -11.11 11.92
N THR A 133 -10.31 -12.41 12.04
CA THR A 133 -9.45 -12.99 13.09
C THR A 133 -7.95 -12.78 12.88
N GLU A 134 -7.52 -12.42 11.67
CA GLU A 134 -6.11 -12.28 11.32
C GLU A 134 -5.70 -10.80 11.32
N THR A 135 -4.42 -10.52 11.58
CA THR A 135 -3.84 -9.17 11.49
C THR A 135 -2.73 -9.16 10.46
N VAL A 136 -2.72 -8.16 9.58
CA VAL A 136 -1.65 -7.97 8.61
C VAL A 136 -0.38 -7.60 9.38
N LYS A 137 0.67 -8.41 9.22
CA LYS A 137 1.99 -8.15 9.81
C LYS A 137 2.73 -7.09 9.00
N ASP A 138 3.46 -6.21 9.68
CA ASP A 138 4.47 -5.39 9.01
C ASP A 138 5.68 -6.26 8.69
N PRO A 139 6.08 -6.42 7.41
CA PRO A 139 7.25 -7.21 7.08
C PRO A 139 8.51 -6.53 7.62
N GLU A 140 9.35 -7.32 8.29
CA GLU A 140 10.67 -6.87 8.74
C GLU A 140 11.51 -6.35 7.55
N LEU A 141 12.40 -5.41 7.84
CA LEU A 141 13.40 -4.98 6.88
C LEU A 141 14.50 -6.02 6.81
N VAL A 142 14.82 -6.47 5.59
CA VAL A 142 15.81 -7.52 5.38
C VAL A 142 17.02 -6.95 4.66
N ASP A 143 18.17 -7.04 5.33
CA ASP A 143 19.47 -6.68 4.77
C ASP A 143 20.16 -7.92 4.18
N THR A 144 20.91 -7.72 3.11
CA THR A 144 21.90 -8.64 2.55
C THR A 144 23.26 -7.95 2.51
N GLU A 145 24.30 -8.62 1.98
CA GLU A 145 25.58 -7.95 1.73
C GLU A 145 25.42 -6.77 0.75
N GLU A 146 24.68 -6.99 -0.34
CA GLU A 146 24.53 -6.04 -1.45
C GLU A 146 23.31 -5.12 -1.32
N THR A 147 22.34 -5.44 -0.47
CA THR A 147 21.12 -4.62 -0.32
C THR A 147 20.83 -4.29 1.14
N LYS A 148 20.51 -3.03 1.42
CA LYS A 148 20.18 -2.55 2.76
C LYS A 148 18.81 -1.91 2.74
N GLN A 149 17.84 -2.50 3.43
CA GLN A 149 16.50 -1.93 3.57
C GLN A 149 16.52 -0.96 4.74
N VAL A 150 16.03 0.26 4.53
CA VAL A 150 16.05 1.29 5.55
C VAL A 150 14.66 1.86 5.79
N ALA A 151 14.43 2.26 7.03
CA ALA A 151 13.34 3.12 7.45
C ALA A 151 13.95 4.31 8.19
N ILE A 152 13.67 5.52 7.72
CA ILE A 152 14.07 6.77 8.36
C ILE A 152 12.81 7.44 8.89
N PRO A 153 12.64 7.59 10.22
CA PRO A 153 11.53 8.35 10.77
C PRO A 153 11.49 9.76 10.18
N SER A 154 10.31 10.20 9.76
CA SER A 154 10.11 11.49 9.12
C SER A 154 9.30 12.42 10.03
N PRO A 155 9.94 13.39 10.71
CA PRO A 155 9.25 14.45 11.41
C PRO A 155 8.24 15.21 10.53
N LEU A 156 8.62 15.54 9.29
CA LEU A 156 7.75 16.29 8.36
C LEU A 156 6.47 15.53 8.04
N LEU A 157 6.58 14.27 7.61
CA LEU A 157 5.41 13.45 7.31
C LEU A 157 4.63 13.09 8.57
N SER A 158 5.31 12.86 9.70
CA SER A 158 4.64 12.54 10.96
C SER A 158 3.77 13.69 11.46
N ALA A 159 4.26 14.93 11.34
CA ALA A 159 3.49 16.12 11.67
C ALA A 159 2.28 16.29 10.75
N TRP A 160 2.45 16.07 9.44
CA TRP A 160 1.37 16.20 8.46
C TRP A 160 0.28 15.13 8.64
N TYR A 161 0.66 13.85 8.73
CA TYR A 161 -0.27 12.73 8.91
C TYR A 161 -0.79 12.61 10.35
N LYS A 162 -0.22 13.36 11.30
CA LYS A 162 -0.54 13.31 12.74
C LYS A 162 -0.38 11.91 13.34
N ARG A 163 0.63 11.17 12.87
CA ARG A 163 1.00 9.82 13.33
C ARG A 163 2.45 9.52 12.97
N PRO A 164 3.15 8.64 13.70
CA PRO A 164 4.49 8.20 13.33
C PRO A 164 4.52 7.70 11.88
N THR A 165 5.38 8.30 11.07
CA THR A 165 5.56 7.99 9.65
C THR A 165 7.04 7.93 9.32
N SER A 166 7.44 6.96 8.51
CA SER A 166 8.83 6.77 8.09
C SER A 166 8.94 6.78 6.56
N LEU A 167 10.09 7.24 6.07
CA LEU A 167 10.50 7.11 4.68
C LEU A 167 11.26 5.79 4.53
N TYR A 168 10.93 5.02 3.50
CA TYR A 168 11.55 3.72 3.23
C TYR A 168 12.34 3.74 1.92
N ALA A 169 13.43 3.00 1.89
CA ALA A 169 14.21 2.76 0.68
C ALA A 169 15.01 1.46 0.77
N THR A 170 15.40 0.93 -0.38
CA THR A 170 16.44 -0.11 -0.47
C THR A 170 17.67 0.47 -1.14
N VAL A 171 18.79 0.46 -0.41
CA VAL A 171 20.10 0.84 -0.92
C VAL A 171 20.78 -0.39 -1.52
N VAL A 172 21.22 -0.30 -2.76
CA VAL A 172 21.94 -1.36 -3.47
C VAL A 172 23.41 -0.95 -3.58
N LEU A 173 24.25 -1.65 -2.83
CA LEU A 173 25.67 -1.37 -2.70
C LEU A 173 26.47 -2.06 -3.81
N PRO A 174 27.57 -1.45 -4.29
CA PRO A 174 28.48 -2.11 -5.20
C PRO A 174 29.18 -3.30 -4.54
N LYS A 175 29.61 -4.27 -5.35
CA LYS A 175 30.39 -5.41 -4.86
C LYS A 175 31.68 -4.90 -4.20
N GLY A 176 31.98 -5.41 -3.00
CA GLY A 176 33.16 -5.00 -2.24
C GLY A 176 33.04 -3.61 -1.59
N TYR A 177 31.82 -3.07 -1.45
CA TYR A 177 31.59 -1.87 -0.66
C TYR A 177 32.11 -2.05 0.79
N ASP A 178 33.01 -1.16 1.22
CA ASP A 178 33.66 -1.19 2.53
C ASP A 178 33.35 0.04 3.40
N GLY A 179 32.57 1.00 2.86
CA GLY A 179 32.24 2.25 3.54
C GLY A 179 33.39 3.25 3.65
N THR A 180 34.47 3.10 2.89
CA THR A 180 35.59 4.05 2.86
C THR A 180 35.51 4.99 1.66
N LYS A 181 35.11 4.47 0.49
CA LYS A 181 34.95 5.24 -0.74
C LYS A 181 33.59 5.90 -0.82
N SER A 182 33.53 7.11 -1.38
CA SER A 182 32.26 7.80 -1.67
C SER A 182 31.77 7.56 -3.09
N TYR A 183 30.48 7.25 -3.24
CA TYR A 183 29.88 6.85 -4.51
C TYR A 183 28.82 7.86 -4.99
N PRO A 184 28.71 8.11 -6.31
CA PRO A 184 27.51 8.74 -6.87
C PRO A 184 26.30 7.81 -6.69
N THR A 185 25.10 8.39 -6.73
CA THR A 185 23.85 7.69 -6.43
C THR A 185 22.83 7.87 -7.55
N VAL A 186 22.18 6.78 -7.93
CA VAL A 186 20.99 6.79 -8.78
C VAL A 186 19.77 6.48 -7.92
N TYR A 187 18.88 7.45 -7.75
CA TYR A 187 17.60 7.32 -7.07
C TYR A 187 16.54 6.82 -8.04
N ILE A 188 15.92 5.69 -7.72
CA ILE A 188 15.01 4.96 -8.59
C ILE A 188 13.62 4.97 -7.97
N ALA A 189 12.68 5.64 -8.63
CA ALA A 189 11.27 5.59 -8.28
C ALA A 189 10.57 4.47 -9.08
N GLN A 190 9.84 3.61 -8.40
CA GLN A 190 9.09 2.54 -9.06
C GLN A 190 7.76 3.06 -9.64
N GLY A 191 7.19 2.33 -10.60
CA GLY A 191 5.86 2.62 -11.12
C GLY A 191 4.73 2.15 -10.18
N PHE A 192 3.50 2.38 -10.61
CA PHE A 192 2.31 1.84 -9.93
C PHE A 192 2.45 0.34 -9.67
N GLY A 193 2.22 -0.08 -8.42
CA GLY A 193 2.34 -1.48 -8.02
C GLY A 193 3.71 -1.83 -7.42
N GLY A 194 4.69 -0.95 -7.60
CA GLY A 194 6.04 -1.11 -7.08
C GLY A 194 6.17 -1.01 -5.57
N THR A 195 7.28 -1.53 -5.06
CA THR A 195 7.68 -1.47 -3.65
C THR A 195 9.19 -1.44 -3.54
N PHE A 196 9.72 -0.61 -2.63
CA PHE A 196 11.15 -0.57 -2.33
C PHE A 196 11.72 -1.95 -1.97
N ARG A 197 10.90 -2.84 -1.41
CA ARG A 197 11.29 -4.18 -0.97
C ARG A 197 11.72 -5.11 -2.11
N ARG A 198 11.32 -4.81 -3.35
CA ARG A 198 11.64 -5.63 -4.53
C ARG A 198 12.53 -4.85 -5.50
N VAL A 199 13.82 -5.15 -5.46
CA VAL A 199 14.81 -4.60 -6.41
C VAL A 199 14.81 -5.43 -7.69
N SER A 200 14.61 -4.79 -8.85
CA SER A 200 14.64 -5.48 -10.14
C SER A 200 16.05 -5.98 -10.48
N ARG A 201 16.18 -6.95 -11.39
CA ARG A 201 17.51 -7.42 -11.85
C ARG A 201 18.34 -6.29 -12.45
N LYS A 202 17.69 -5.35 -13.15
CA LYS A 202 18.34 -4.18 -13.74
C LYS A 202 18.90 -3.24 -12.66
N ASP A 203 18.12 -3.02 -11.60
CA ASP A 203 18.47 -2.08 -10.53
C ASP A 203 19.48 -2.68 -9.53
N ARG A 204 19.87 -3.95 -9.72
CA ARG A 204 21.01 -4.57 -9.01
C ARG A 204 22.36 -4.24 -9.64
N SER A 205 22.39 -3.68 -10.84
CA SER A 205 23.63 -3.26 -11.49
C SER A 205 24.11 -1.93 -10.91
N THR A 206 25.35 -1.92 -10.41
CA THR A 206 26.02 -0.80 -9.74
C THR A 206 27.24 -0.31 -10.53
N GLU A 207 27.33 -0.67 -11.81
CA GLU A 207 28.41 -0.34 -12.73
C GLU A 207 27.84 0.03 -14.09
N ARG A 208 28.28 1.16 -14.65
CA ARG A 208 27.90 1.58 -16.01
C ARG A 208 28.94 2.50 -16.60
N GLY A 209 29.40 2.21 -17.81
CA GLY A 209 30.39 3.04 -18.50
C GLY A 209 31.69 3.25 -17.70
N GLY A 210 32.12 2.23 -16.93
CA GLY A 210 33.30 2.32 -16.06
C GLY A 210 33.11 3.09 -14.76
N THR A 211 31.87 3.53 -14.45
CA THR A 211 31.54 4.21 -13.20
C THR A 211 30.80 3.28 -12.25
N THR A 212 31.37 3.10 -11.05
CA THR A 212 30.71 2.45 -9.92
C THR A 212 29.78 3.44 -9.20
N PHE A 213 28.56 3.02 -8.88
CA PHE A 213 27.56 3.83 -8.18
C PHE A 213 26.70 3.00 -7.23
N VAL A 214 25.92 3.68 -6.39
CA VAL A 214 24.90 3.08 -5.53
C VAL A 214 23.52 3.33 -6.15
N ASN A 215 22.64 2.32 -6.19
CA ASN A 215 21.22 2.56 -6.48
C ASN A 215 20.46 2.72 -5.17
N VAL A 216 19.51 3.65 -5.14
CA VAL A 216 18.55 3.79 -4.03
C VAL A 216 17.15 3.64 -4.61
N VAL A 217 16.52 2.49 -4.33
CA VAL A 217 15.14 2.23 -4.71
C VAL A 217 14.22 2.88 -3.68
N LEU A 218 13.51 3.93 -4.08
CA LEU A 218 12.67 4.74 -3.21
C LEU A 218 11.29 4.09 -2.99
N ASP A 219 10.75 4.21 -1.79
CA ASP A 219 9.34 3.95 -1.53
C ASP A 219 8.51 5.21 -1.72
N ALA A 220 7.83 5.31 -2.85
CA ALA A 220 6.91 6.40 -3.14
C ALA A 220 5.45 6.05 -2.78
N ASN A 221 5.22 4.91 -2.12
CA ASN A 221 3.87 4.51 -1.72
C ASN A 221 3.37 5.36 -0.56
N CYS A 222 2.12 5.81 -0.66
CA CYS A 222 1.44 6.56 0.39
C CYS A 222 -0.03 6.10 0.47
N PRO A 223 -0.81 6.50 1.49
CA PRO A 223 -2.23 6.14 1.59
C PRO A 223 -3.04 6.47 0.33
N GLY A 224 -2.71 7.57 -0.35
CA GLY A 224 -3.36 8.00 -1.59
C GLY A 224 -2.92 7.26 -2.86
N GLY A 225 -2.07 6.22 -2.76
CA GLY A 225 -1.53 5.51 -3.90
C GLY A 225 -0.02 5.74 -4.06
N HIS A 226 0.36 6.80 -4.78
CA HIS A 226 1.75 7.10 -5.08
C HIS A 226 1.99 8.59 -4.83
N SER A 227 2.92 8.93 -3.94
CA SER A 227 3.17 10.33 -3.55
C SER A 227 3.82 11.15 -4.67
N VAL A 228 4.46 10.44 -5.61
CA VAL A 228 5.34 10.98 -6.67
C VAL A 228 6.42 11.93 -6.14
N PHE A 229 6.68 11.87 -4.84
CA PHE A 229 7.48 12.83 -4.09
C PHE A 229 7.13 14.30 -4.40
N ALA A 230 5.84 14.58 -4.57
CA ALA A 230 5.33 15.94 -4.67
C ALA A 230 4.84 16.44 -3.30
N ASP A 231 5.24 17.66 -2.95
CA ASP A 231 4.63 18.36 -1.82
C ASP A 231 3.25 18.81 -2.24
N SER A 232 2.24 18.27 -1.57
CA SER A 232 0.85 18.48 -1.99
C SER A 232 -0.09 18.61 -0.80
N ALA A 233 -1.20 19.31 -1.03
CA ALA A 233 -2.28 19.39 -0.06
C ALA A 233 -2.90 18.02 0.27
N ASN A 234 -2.70 17.00 -0.58
CA ASN A 234 -3.35 15.71 -0.45
C ASN A 234 -2.48 14.65 0.23
N ASN A 235 -1.15 14.71 0.04
CA ASN A 235 -0.22 13.69 0.56
C ASN A 235 0.82 14.25 1.52
N GLY A 236 0.93 15.58 1.66
CA GLY A 236 1.93 16.23 2.49
C GLY A 236 3.27 16.45 1.79
N PRO A 237 4.30 16.86 2.55
CA PRO A 237 5.58 17.35 2.01
C PRO A 237 6.56 16.22 1.68
N TRP A 238 6.20 15.33 0.75
CA TRP A 238 7.02 14.15 0.42
C TRP A 238 8.34 14.52 -0.28
N GLY A 239 8.37 15.54 -1.12
CA GLY A 239 9.59 16.00 -1.79
C GLY A 239 10.56 16.62 -0.79
N GLU A 240 10.03 17.42 0.14
CA GLU A 240 10.83 18.04 1.20
C GLU A 240 11.39 16.97 2.15
N ALA A 241 10.55 16.01 2.56
CA ALA A 241 10.98 14.89 3.40
C ALA A 241 12.05 14.02 2.71
N LEU A 242 11.91 13.76 1.40
CA LEU A 242 12.93 13.05 0.63
C LEU A 242 14.28 13.80 0.65
N THR A 243 14.26 15.09 0.34
CA THR A 243 15.47 15.88 0.10
C THR A 243 16.16 16.36 1.37
N THR A 244 15.41 16.57 2.45
CA THR A 244 15.93 17.11 3.72
C THR A 244 16.11 16.05 4.81
N GLU A 245 15.41 14.91 4.73
CA GLU A 245 15.48 13.85 5.75
C GLU A 245 16.10 12.56 5.21
N LEU A 246 15.50 11.94 4.18
CA LEU A 246 15.96 10.64 3.68
C LEU A 246 17.34 10.71 3.02
N ILE A 247 17.53 11.59 2.03
CA ILE A 247 18.78 11.69 1.28
C ILE A 247 19.97 11.99 2.19
N PRO A 248 19.94 13.00 3.09
CA PRO A 248 21.05 13.26 4.00
C PRO A 248 21.35 12.10 4.95
N ALA A 249 20.32 11.39 5.42
CA ALA A 249 20.50 10.20 6.26
C ALA A 249 21.21 9.07 5.51
N LEU A 250 20.86 8.84 4.24
CA LEU A 250 21.51 7.86 3.38
C LEU A 250 22.96 8.25 3.06
N GLU A 251 23.21 9.52 2.72
CA GLU A 251 24.54 10.04 2.44
C GLU A 251 25.51 9.81 3.60
N LYS A 252 25.06 10.11 4.82
CA LYS A 252 25.84 9.87 6.03
C LYS A 252 26.09 8.38 6.27
N ARG A 253 25.06 7.53 6.12
CA ARG A 253 25.12 6.10 6.44
C ARG A 253 25.92 5.29 5.42
N PHE A 254 25.88 5.67 4.15
CA PHE A 254 26.43 4.87 3.04
C PHE A 254 27.55 5.56 2.24
N LYS A 255 28.12 6.65 2.77
CA LYS A 255 29.17 7.43 2.10
C LYS A 255 28.77 7.83 0.68
N LEU A 256 27.58 8.37 0.52
CA LEU A 256 27.13 8.84 -0.79
C LEU A 256 27.62 10.27 -1.01
N LYS A 257 27.97 10.61 -2.24
CA LYS A 257 28.43 11.96 -2.60
C LYS A 257 27.26 12.96 -2.49
N ALA A 258 27.43 13.99 -1.65
CA ALA A 258 26.41 14.98 -1.35
C ALA A 258 26.42 16.19 -2.32
N GLU A 259 26.59 15.92 -3.62
CA GLU A 259 26.67 16.95 -4.67
C GLU A 259 25.59 16.69 -5.73
N PRO A 260 24.92 17.72 -6.28
CA PRO A 260 23.84 17.50 -7.26
C PRO A 260 24.30 16.71 -8.49
N SER A 261 25.50 16.99 -9.00
CA SER A 261 26.13 16.27 -10.12
C SER A 261 26.32 14.77 -9.87
N ALA A 262 26.30 14.34 -8.61
CA ALA A 262 26.42 12.95 -8.19
C ALA A 262 25.08 12.30 -7.81
N ARG A 263 23.96 13.03 -7.86
CA ARG A 263 22.61 12.51 -7.62
C ARG A 263 21.83 12.48 -8.94
N LEU A 264 21.59 11.28 -9.44
CA LEU A 264 20.83 11.04 -10.65
C LEU A 264 19.48 10.40 -10.35
N LEU A 265 18.49 10.63 -11.20
CA LEU A 265 17.14 10.12 -11.06
C LEU A 265 16.81 9.11 -12.18
N ASN A 266 16.02 8.10 -11.85
CA ASN A 266 15.43 7.18 -12.81
C ASN A 266 14.02 6.75 -12.37
N GLY A 267 13.19 6.39 -13.34
CA GLY A 267 11.92 5.76 -13.06
C GLY A 267 11.11 5.45 -14.31
N HIS A 268 10.06 4.65 -14.13
CA HIS A 268 9.15 4.23 -15.19
C HIS A 268 7.68 4.46 -14.80
N SER A 269 6.84 4.90 -15.75
CA SER A 269 5.41 5.18 -15.51
C SER A 269 5.22 6.20 -14.37
N SER A 270 4.50 5.89 -13.29
CA SER A 270 4.41 6.77 -12.11
C SER A 270 5.79 7.14 -11.52
N GLY A 271 6.77 6.24 -11.62
CA GLY A 271 8.16 6.52 -11.28
C GLY A 271 8.86 7.40 -12.31
N GLY A 272 8.46 7.31 -13.57
CA GLY A 272 8.88 8.22 -14.64
C GLY A 272 8.41 9.64 -14.34
N TRP A 273 7.13 9.81 -13.99
CA TRP A 273 6.61 11.09 -13.52
C TRP A 273 7.38 11.60 -12.31
N THR A 274 7.61 10.75 -11.31
CA THR A 274 8.39 11.08 -10.10
C THR A 274 9.79 11.60 -10.43
N SER A 275 10.53 10.88 -11.27
CA SER A 275 11.91 11.25 -11.63
C SER A 275 11.98 12.52 -12.47
N LEU A 276 10.96 12.82 -13.28
CA LEU A 276 10.87 14.09 -13.99
C LEU A 276 10.49 15.24 -13.04
N TRP A 277 9.47 15.02 -12.20
CA TRP A 277 9.00 15.99 -11.21
C TRP A 277 10.13 16.43 -10.27
N LEU A 278 10.87 15.47 -9.70
CA LEU A 278 11.98 15.77 -8.79
C LEU A 278 13.09 16.59 -9.47
N GLN A 279 13.39 16.33 -10.75
CA GLN A 279 14.38 17.12 -11.48
C GLN A 279 13.97 18.59 -11.65
N VAL A 280 12.67 18.84 -11.87
CA VAL A 280 12.12 20.17 -12.10
C VAL A 280 11.90 20.92 -10.79
N ALA A 281 11.35 20.26 -9.77
CA ALA A 281 11.01 20.86 -8.48
C ALA A 281 12.24 21.04 -7.57
N TYR A 282 13.28 20.22 -7.74
CA TYR A 282 14.49 20.22 -6.93
C TYR A 282 15.78 20.25 -7.79
N PRO A 283 15.93 21.25 -8.68
CA PRO A 283 17.03 21.30 -9.65
C PRO A 283 18.40 21.45 -8.98
N ASP A 284 18.44 22.08 -7.80
CA ASP A 284 19.67 22.23 -7.01
C ASP A 284 20.00 20.99 -6.18
N THR A 285 19.14 19.97 -6.17
CA THR A 285 19.37 18.71 -5.46
C THR A 285 19.84 17.60 -6.41
N PHE A 286 19.29 17.54 -7.63
CA PHE A 286 19.53 16.46 -8.59
C PHE A 286 20.17 16.98 -9.89
N GLY A 287 21.27 16.35 -10.30
CA GLY A 287 22.07 16.75 -11.45
C GLY A 287 21.67 16.13 -12.79
N GLY A 288 20.69 15.22 -12.80
CA GLY A 288 20.19 14.63 -14.03
C GLY A 288 19.12 13.56 -13.81
N THR A 289 18.33 13.30 -14.86
CA THR A 289 17.21 12.35 -14.81
C THR A 289 17.07 11.55 -16.11
N TRP A 290 16.69 10.29 -15.99
CA TRP A 290 16.24 9.43 -17.10
C TRP A 290 14.85 8.91 -16.81
N SER A 291 13.86 9.73 -17.10
CA SER A 291 12.45 9.39 -16.99
C SER A 291 11.97 8.57 -18.21
N THR A 292 11.14 7.56 -17.97
CA THR A 292 10.58 6.72 -19.03
C THR A 292 9.08 6.57 -18.89
N ALA A 293 8.34 6.85 -19.98
CA ALA A 293 6.88 6.85 -20.03
C ALA A 293 6.21 7.60 -18.84
N PRO A 294 6.61 8.85 -18.54
CA PRO A 294 6.02 9.64 -17.46
C PRO A 294 4.54 9.96 -17.67
#